data_AF-A0A954KQ19-F1
#
_entry.id   AF-A0A954KQ19-F1
#
_cell.length_a   1.000
_cell.length_b   1.000
_cell.length_c   1.000
_cell.angle_alpha   90.00
_cell.angle_beta   90.00
_cell.angle_gamma   90.00
#
_symmetry.space_group_name_H-M   'P 1'
#
loop_
_entity.id
_entity.type
_entity.pdbx_description
1 polymer ?
#
loop_
_entity_poly.entity_id
_entity_poly.type
_entity_poly.pdbx_seq_one_letter_code
_entity_poly.pdbx_strand_id
1 'polypeptide(L)'
;YRVSGGSACSPVWENGRLTEGRFWVGAEYPEAETYTWDLIFTDDRERTLPVKEVGPVAFSEGMRMAAAIYAKRVVEKESEDV
;
A
#
# COMPACT_ATOMS: atom_id res chain seq x y z
N TYR A 1 -2.78 9.93 0.79
CA TYR A 1 -1.89 9.19 1.71
C TYR A 1 -0.49 9.76 1.59
N ARG A 2 0.28 9.82 2.69
CA ARG A 2 1.71 10.19 2.62
C ARG A 2 2.45 9.13 1.79
N VAL A 3 3.44 9.53 1.00
CA VAL A 3 4.32 8.60 0.29
C VAL A 3 5.71 8.61 0.95
N SER A 4 6.28 7.42 1.17
CA SER A 4 7.63 7.22 1.70
C SER A 4 8.25 5.96 1.10
N GLY A 5 9.50 6.05 0.62
CA GLY A 5 10.22 4.90 0.05
C GLY A 5 9.46 4.18 -1.07
N GLY A 6 8.71 4.92 -1.89
CA GLY A 6 7.89 4.37 -2.97
C GLY A 6 6.57 3.75 -2.57
N SER A 7 6.18 3.82 -1.30
CA SER A 7 4.90 3.29 -0.81
C SER A 7 3.99 4.41 -0.35
N ALA A 8 2.70 4.30 -0.65
CA ALA A 8 1.67 5.01 0.07
C ALA A 8 1.51 4.42 1.47
N CYS A 9 1.49 5.26 2.49
CA CYS A 9 1.47 4.87 3.90
C CYS A 9 0.13 5.18 4.57
N SER A 10 -0.34 4.24 5.40
CA SER A 10 -1.49 4.37 6.30
C SER A 10 -1.08 3.97 7.72
N PRO A 11 -0.58 4.92 8.54
CA PRO A 11 -0.25 4.66 9.94
C PRO A 11 -1.52 4.59 10.79
N VAL A 12 -1.64 3.53 11.59
CA VAL A 12 -2.77 3.28 12.48
C VAL A 12 -2.25 2.96 13.88
N TRP A 13 -2.80 3.66 14.87
CA TRP A 13 -2.64 3.31 16.28
C TRP A 13 -3.78 2.39 16.70
N GLU A 14 -3.45 1.17 17.11
CA GLU A 14 -4.42 0.17 17.57
C GLU A 14 -3.85 -0.56 18.78
N ASN A 15 -4.62 -0.63 19.88
CA ASN A 15 -4.21 -1.29 21.13
C ASN A 15 -2.82 -0.84 21.64
N GLY A 16 -2.50 0.45 21.48
CA GLY A 16 -1.21 1.01 21.92
C GLY A 16 -0.02 0.67 21.03
N ARG A 17 -0.23 0.01 19.88
CA ARG A 17 0.82 -0.30 18.89
C ARG A 17 0.58 0.52 17.62
N LEU A 18 1.66 1.14 17.12
CA LEU A 18 1.67 1.72 15.78
C LEU A 18 1.93 0.62 14.75
N THR A 19 1.03 0.51 13.78
CA THR A 19 1.21 -0.33 12.59
C THR A 19 1.02 0.53 11.35
N GLU A 20 1.94 0.45 10.40
CA GLU A 20 1.84 1.18 9.14
C GLU A 20 1.58 0.21 7.98
N GLY A 21 0.42 0.35 7.34
CA GLY A 21 0.14 -0.28 6.06
C GLY A 21 0.89 0.46 4.95
N ARG A 22 1.58 -0.28 4.08
CA ARG A 22 2.38 0.25 2.98
C ARG A 22 1.99 -0.40 1.67
N PHE A 23 1.49 0.40 0.74
CA PHE A 23 1.10 -0.05 -0.59
C PHE A 23 2.04 0.56 -1.62
N TRP A 24 2.78 -0.28 -2.34
CA TRP A 24 3.79 0.19 -3.27
C TRP A 24 3.17 0.90 -4.48
N VAL A 25 3.72 2.07 -4.79
CA VAL A 25 3.29 2.98 -5.86
C VAL A 25 4.49 3.54 -6.65
N GLY A 26 5.64 2.85 -6.64
CA GLY A 26 6.84 3.23 -7.41
C GLY A 26 7.77 4.24 -6.72
N ALA A 27 9.09 4.12 -6.93
CA ALA A 27 10.10 4.92 -6.21
C ALA A 27 11.23 5.50 -7.07
N GLU A 28 11.53 4.94 -8.24
CA GLU A 28 12.86 5.13 -8.84
C GLU A 28 12.93 6.31 -9.81
N TYR A 29 11.93 6.48 -10.68
CA TYR A 29 11.93 7.54 -11.68
C TYR A 29 10.49 8.02 -11.92
N PRO A 30 10.15 9.31 -11.69
CA PRO A 30 8.81 9.85 -11.94
C PRO A 30 8.31 9.63 -13.37
N GLU A 31 9.23 9.54 -14.32
CA GLU A 31 9.01 9.29 -15.74
C GLU A 31 8.84 7.80 -16.10
N ALA A 32 9.20 6.88 -15.20
CA ALA A 32 9.05 5.45 -15.45
C ALA A 32 7.63 4.98 -15.17
N GLU A 33 7.16 4.02 -15.96
CA GLU A 33 5.95 3.29 -15.64
C GLU A 33 6.03 2.69 -14.24
N THR A 34 4.92 2.84 -13.52
CA THR A 34 4.80 2.36 -12.15
C THR A 34 3.74 1.29 -12.09
N TYR A 35 4.10 0.18 -11.45
CA TYR A 35 3.17 -0.90 -11.12
C TYR A 35 2.81 -0.83 -9.65
N THR A 36 1.53 -1.04 -9.34
CA THR A 36 1.09 -1.29 -7.98
C THR A 36 1.54 -2.69 -7.56
N TRP A 37 2.21 -2.80 -6.41
CA TRP A 37 2.62 -4.09 -5.82
C TRP A 37 1.88 -4.35 -4.49
N ASP A 38 2.38 -5.27 -3.68
CA ASP A 38 1.70 -5.77 -2.49
C ASP A 38 1.43 -4.69 -1.43
N LEU A 39 0.33 -4.87 -0.69
CA LEU A 39 0.11 -4.22 0.60
C LEU A 39 0.84 -5.00 1.69
N ILE A 40 1.85 -4.39 2.28
CA ILE A 40 2.56 -4.93 3.45
C ILE A 40 2.21 -4.12 4.71
N PHE A 41 2.54 -4.67 5.87
CA PHE A 41 2.39 -3.98 7.16
C PHE A 41 3.71 -3.96 7.90
N THR A 42 4.01 -2.86 8.58
CA THR A 42 5.25 -2.68 9.34
C THR A 42 4.96 -2.19 10.76
N ASP A 43 5.85 -2.52 11.70
CA ASP A 43 5.83 -1.92 13.04
C ASP A 43 6.51 -0.54 13.09
N ASP A 44 6.58 0.04 14.29
CA ASP A 44 7.24 1.32 14.59
C ASP A 44 8.75 1.34 14.29
N ARG A 45 9.35 0.17 14.06
CA ARG A 45 10.76 -0.01 13.68
C ARG A 45 10.93 -0.38 12.21
N GLU A 46 9.88 -0.17 11.41
CA GLU A 46 9.80 -0.51 9.99
C GLU A 46 10.04 -2.00 9.68
N ARG A 47 9.79 -2.89 10.64
CA ARG A 47 9.90 -4.34 10.42
C ARG A 47 8.60 -4.88 9.88
N THR A 48 8.66 -5.64 8.79
CA THR A 48 7.49 -6.28 8.20
C THR A 48 6.81 -7.22 9.19
N LEU A 49 5.49 -7.10 9.30
CA LEU A 49 4.65 -7.93 10.14
C LEU A 49 3.92 -8.99 9.32
N PRO A 50 3.81 -10.23 9.81
CA PRO A 50 2.91 -11.20 9.23
C PRO A 50 1.45 -10.75 9.49
N VAL A 51 0.55 -11.01 8.55
CA VAL A 51 -0.87 -10.56 8.63
C VAL A 51 -1.55 -11.00 9.94
N LYS A 52 -1.22 -12.18 10.47
CA LYS A 52 -1.74 -12.68 11.75
C LYS A 52 -1.42 -11.80 12.97
N GLU A 53 -0.42 -10.93 12.87
CA GLU A 53 0.00 -9.99 13.91
C GLU A 53 -0.53 -8.56 13.68
N VAL A 54 -1.23 -8.33 12.57
CA VAL A 54 -1.85 -7.05 12.23
C VAL A 54 -3.23 -6.99 12.88
N GLY A 55 -3.49 -5.94 13.65
CA GLY A 55 -4.79 -5.75 14.27
C GLY A 55 -5.89 -5.46 13.22
N PRO A 56 -7.16 -5.76 13.54
CA PRO A 56 -8.26 -5.66 12.59
C PRO A 56 -8.48 -4.24 12.05
N VAL A 57 -8.25 -3.19 12.85
CA VAL A 57 -8.37 -1.80 12.40
C VAL A 57 -7.23 -1.47 11.45
N ALA A 58 -5.98 -1.78 11.82
CA ALA A 58 -4.82 -1.54 10.96
C ALA A 58 -4.95 -2.25 9.60
N PHE A 59 -5.40 -3.52 9.61
CA PHE A 59 -5.66 -4.28 8.40
C PHE A 59 -6.73 -3.61 7.51
N SER A 60 -7.87 -3.25 8.11
CA SER A 60 -8.98 -2.62 7.39
C SER A 60 -8.60 -1.28 6.77
N GLU A 61 -7.79 -0.49 7.47
CA GLU A 61 -7.33 0.80 6.95
C GLU A 61 -6.27 0.66 5.87
N GLY A 62 -5.36 -0.31 5.99
CA GLY A 62 -4.43 -0.66 4.91
C GLY A 62 -5.18 -1.09 3.65
N MET A 63 -6.19 -1.95 3.79
CA MET A 63 -7.02 -2.40 2.68
C MET A 63 -7.83 -1.27 2.05
N ARG A 64 -8.43 -0.38 2.86
CA ARG A 64 -9.15 0.81 2.35
C ARG A 64 -8.22 1.71 1.53
N MET A 65 -6.99 1.93 2.01
CA MET A 65 -5.99 2.67 1.26
C MET A 65 -5.64 1.98 -0.06
N ALA A 66 -5.24 0.71 -0.02
CA ALA A 66 -4.83 -0.04 -1.20
C ALA A 66 -5.96 -0.08 -2.25
N ALA A 67 -7.19 -0.35 -1.83
CA ALA A 67 -8.35 -0.37 -2.72
C ALA A 67 -8.62 0.99 -3.36
N ALA A 68 -8.55 2.08 -2.59
CA ALA A 68 -8.79 3.44 -3.10
C ALA A 68 -7.73 3.88 -4.12
N ILE A 69 -6.47 3.42 -3.96
CA ILE A 69 -5.39 3.68 -4.92
C ILE A 69 -5.57 2.80 -6.16
N TYR A 70 -5.74 1.50 -5.97
CA TYR A 70 -5.88 0.53 -7.05
C TYR A 70 -7.06 0.87 -7.98
N ALA A 71 -8.20 1.29 -7.42
CA ALA A 71 -9.38 1.68 -8.20
C ALA A 71 -9.16 2.89 -9.12
N LYS A 72 -8.12 3.70 -8.88
CA LYS A 72 -7.79 4.89 -9.68
C LYS A 72 -6.67 4.65 -10.68
N ARG A 73 -6.12 3.43 -10.74
CA ARG A 73 -5.04 3.11 -11.67
C ARG A 73 -5.53 3.20 -13.12
N VAL A 74 -4.66 3.66 -14.01
CA VAL A 74 -4.88 3.53 -15.45
C VAL A 74 -4.69 2.06 -15.79
N VAL A 75 -5.66 1.49 -16.51
CA VAL A 75 -5.58 0.12 -17.02
C VAL A 75 -5.42 0.24 -18.52
N GLU A 76 -4.34 -0.33 -19.06
CA GLU A 76 -4.18 -0.46 -20.50
C GLU A 76 -5.33 -1.31 -21.04
N LYS A 77 -6.03 -0.81 -22.06
CA LYS A 77 -6.98 -1.61 -22.80
C LYS A 77 -6.19 -2.43 -23.81
N GLU A 78 -6.31 -3.76 -23.75
CA GLU A 78 -5.92 -4.58 -24.88
C GLU A 78 -6.71 -4.10 -26.11
N SER A 79 -6.00 -3.64 -27.14
CA SER A 79 -6.61 -3.42 -28.44
C SER A 79 -6.98 -4.80 -28.99
N GLU A 80 -8.27 -5.08 -29.08
CA GLU A 80 -8.79 -6.14 -29.95
C GLU A 80 -8.46 -5.76 -31.40
N ASP A 81 -7.23 -6.06 -31.83
CA ASP A 81 -6.91 -6.15 -33.24
C ASP A 81 -7.50 -7.47 -33.76
N VAL A 82 -8.67 -7.34 -34.39
CA VAL A 82 -9.45 -8.37 -35.09
C VAL A 82 -8.78 -8.79 -36.39
#